data_AF-A0A345IJY8-F1
#
_entry.id   AF-A0A345IJY8-F1
#
_cell.length_a   1.000
_cell.length_b   1.000
_cell.length_c   1.000
_cell.angle_alpha   90.00
_cell.angle_beta   90.00
_cell.angle_gamma   90.00
#
_symmetry.space_group_name_H-M   'P 1'
#
loop_
_entity.id
_entity.type
_entity.pdbx_description
1 polymer ?
#
loop_
_entity_poly.entity_id
_entity_poly.type
_entity_poly.pdbx_seq_one_letter_code
_entity_poly.pdbx_strand_id
1 'polypeptide(L)'
;MNALGVLHALRGEGEAARARFEEALAHDAEHYRARMNVGNLDLEAGRLPEAEAAYREVLKLAPEYDGAHHNLGVALRRQGKLYESVGSIRKAQRLGVRGAQAAAKEDMQEQLRLNPRLRWIRAGVFVGVAVLLGLLAWLGRGGT
;
A
#
# COMPACT_ATOMS: atom_id res chain seq x y z
N MET A 1 -6.39 12.27 19.05
CA MET A 1 -7.65 11.91 18.38
C MET A 1 -7.57 10.50 17.78
N ASN A 2 -7.01 10.25 16.59
CA ASN A 2 -6.95 8.88 16.03
C ASN A 2 -6.12 7.85 16.83
N ALA A 3 -4.89 8.18 17.23
CA ALA A 3 -4.02 7.23 17.96
C ALA A 3 -4.61 6.79 19.31
N LEU A 4 -5.31 7.69 20.01
CA LEU A 4 -6.01 7.39 21.25
C LEU A 4 -7.21 6.46 21.01
N GLY A 5 -7.93 6.64 19.90
CA GLY A 5 -8.98 5.71 19.48
C GLY A 5 -8.47 4.29 19.27
N VAL A 6 -7.28 4.14 18.65
CA VAL A 6 -6.64 2.82 18.50
C VAL A 6 -6.32 2.19 19.86
N LEU A 7 -5.83 2.97 20.83
CA LEU A 7 -5.55 2.46 22.18
C LEU A 7 -6.80 1.96 22.90
N HIS A 8 -7.92 2.67 22.78
CA HIS A 8 -9.21 2.23 23.33
C HIS A 8 -9.70 0.96 22.64
N ALA A 9 -9.58 0.86 21.32
CA ALA A 9 -9.98 -0.33 20.57
C ALA A 9 -9.19 -1.57 21.02
N LEU A 10 -7.88 -1.44 21.23
CA LEU A 10 -7.03 -2.53 21.74
C LEU A 10 -7.41 -2.99 23.15
N ARG A 11 -8.07 -2.14 23.93
CA ARG A 11 -8.58 -2.46 25.29
C ARG A 11 -10.01 -3.01 25.28
N GLY A 12 -10.63 -3.17 24.11
CA GLY A 12 -12.02 -3.58 23.98
C GLY A 12 -13.03 -2.46 24.30
N GLU A 13 -12.57 -1.22 24.45
CA GLU A 13 -13.40 -0.05 24.77
C GLU A 13 -13.96 0.56 23.48
N GLY A 14 -14.81 -0.19 22.77
CA GLY A 14 -15.29 0.15 21.42
C GLY A 14 -15.98 1.51 21.30
N GLU A 15 -16.81 1.89 22.28
CA GLU A 15 -17.50 3.19 22.29
C GLU A 15 -16.53 4.35 22.49
N ALA A 16 -15.56 4.21 23.41
CA ALA A 16 -14.53 5.22 23.62
C ALA A 16 -13.62 5.34 22.39
N ALA A 17 -13.31 4.22 21.73
CA ALA A 17 -12.58 4.22 20.47
C ALA A 17 -13.34 4.98 19.38
N ARG A 18 -14.64 4.68 19.21
CA ARG A 18 -15.50 5.33 18.22
C ARG A 18 -15.53 6.84 18.41
N ALA A 19 -15.76 7.31 19.64
CA ALA A 19 -15.80 8.74 19.95
C ALA A 19 -14.51 9.46 19.53
N ARG A 20 -13.34 8.84 19.75
CA ARG A 20 -12.04 9.41 19.35
C ARG A 20 -11.82 9.43 17.83
N PHE A 21 -12.34 8.43 17.11
CA PHE A 21 -12.29 8.42 15.65
C PHE A 21 -13.25 9.44 15.03
N GLU A 22 -14.45 9.58 15.57
CA GLU A 22 -15.42 10.59 15.14
C GLU A 22 -14.93 12.01 15.41
N GLU A 23 -14.28 12.23 16.56
CA GLU A 23 -13.59 13.50 16.85
C GLU A 23 -12.52 13.79 15.79
N ALA A 24 -11.72 12.79 15.40
CA ALA A 24 -10.75 12.97 14.32
C ALA A 24 -11.42 13.34 12.98
N LEU A 25 -12.57 12.71 12.67
CA LEU A 25 -13.34 12.99 11.45
C LEU A 25 -14.05 14.35 11.48
N ALA A 26 -14.41 14.85 12.66
CA ALA A 26 -14.97 16.19 12.82
C ALA A 26 -13.93 17.29 12.53
N HIS A 27 -12.66 17.02 12.85
CA HIS A 27 -11.55 17.91 12.51
C HIS A 27 -11.09 17.77 11.05
N ASP A 28 -11.10 16.54 10.52
CA ASP A 28 -10.68 16.22 9.16
C ASP A 28 -11.59 15.12 8.59
N ALA A 29 -12.59 15.53 7.80
CA ALA A 29 -13.55 14.62 7.19
C ALA A 29 -12.91 13.66 6.17
N GLU A 30 -11.73 13.99 5.64
CA GLU A 30 -10.97 13.16 4.70
C GLU A 30 -9.96 12.25 5.40
N HIS A 31 -9.97 12.20 6.75
CA HIS A 31 -9.09 11.34 7.53
C HIS A 31 -9.44 9.84 7.38
N TYR A 32 -9.07 9.27 6.23
CA TYR A 32 -9.51 7.93 5.83
C TYR A 32 -9.09 6.83 6.81
N ARG A 33 -8.00 7.03 7.58
CA ARG A 33 -7.56 6.05 8.61
C ARG A 33 -8.51 5.98 9.80
N ALA A 34 -9.10 7.11 10.21
CA ALA A 34 -10.11 7.15 11.26
C ALA A 34 -11.42 6.56 10.74
N ARG A 35 -11.78 6.88 9.49
CA ARG A 35 -12.92 6.25 8.80
C ARG A 35 -12.79 4.72 8.73
N MET A 36 -11.59 4.23 8.39
CA MET A 36 -11.27 2.80 8.41
C MET A 36 -11.51 2.19 9.78
N ASN A 37 -11.06 2.85 10.84
CA ASN A 37 -11.21 2.35 12.19
C ASN A 37 -12.68 2.34 12.65
N VAL A 38 -13.48 3.34 12.28
CA VAL A 38 -14.94 3.31 12.49
C VAL A 38 -15.56 2.11 11.75
N GLY A 39 -15.20 1.90 10.49
CA GLY A 39 -15.66 0.75 9.71
C GLY A 39 -15.28 -0.60 10.33
N ASN A 40 -14.10 -0.69 10.96
CA ASN A 40 -13.68 -1.90 11.69
C ASN A 40 -14.55 -2.15 12.93
N LEU A 41 -14.86 -1.11 13.70
CA LEU A 41 -15.78 -1.23 14.84
C LEU A 41 -17.19 -1.65 14.39
N ASP A 42 -17.66 -1.13 13.25
CA ASP A 42 -18.94 -1.54 12.67
C ASP A 42 -18.90 -3.00 12.20
N LEU A 43 -17.80 -3.44 11.59
CA LEU A 43 -17.60 -4.83 11.17
C LEU A 43 -17.59 -5.80 12.34
N GLU A 44 -16.92 -5.44 13.44
CA GLU A 44 -16.86 -6.21 14.69
C GLU A 44 -18.24 -6.31 15.35
N ALA A 45 -19.00 -5.22 15.35
CA ALA A 45 -20.36 -5.17 15.89
C ALA A 45 -21.42 -5.83 14.98
N GLY A 46 -21.05 -6.35 13.80
CA GLY A 46 -21.99 -6.94 12.84
C GLY A 46 -22.85 -5.94 12.08
N ARG A 47 -22.52 -4.64 12.16
CA ARG A 47 -23.11 -3.56 11.35
C ARG A 47 -22.48 -3.55 9.95
N LEU A 48 -22.78 -4.61 9.20
CA LEU A 48 -22.11 -4.90 7.94
C LEU A 48 -22.36 -3.85 6.84
N PRO A 49 -23.58 -3.30 6.68
CA PRO A 49 -23.83 -2.22 5.70
C PRO A 49 -23.03 -0.95 6.00
N GLU A 50 -22.92 -0.58 7.27
CA GLU A 50 -22.17 0.60 7.73
C GLU A 50 -20.67 0.41 7.51
N ALA A 51 -20.14 -0.76 7.84
CA ALA A 51 -18.75 -1.12 7.56
C ALA A 51 -18.45 -1.07 6.05
N GLU A 52 -19.31 -1.66 5.22
CA GLU A 52 -19.19 -1.58 3.76
C GLU A 52 -19.13 -0.13 3.26
N ALA A 53 -20.05 0.72 3.72
CA ALA A 53 -20.08 2.12 3.35
C ALA A 53 -18.78 2.83 3.76
N ALA A 54 -18.30 2.63 4.99
CA ALA A 54 -17.06 3.21 5.47
C ALA A 54 -15.86 2.79 4.61
N TYR A 55 -15.73 1.51 4.26
CA TYR A 55 -14.62 1.03 3.43
C TYR A 55 -14.68 1.53 1.99
N ARG A 56 -15.86 1.57 1.36
CA ARG A 56 -16.01 2.12 0.01
C ARG A 56 -15.59 3.58 -0.06
N GLU A 57 -15.90 4.31 1.00
CA GLU A 57 -15.54 5.71 1.11
C GLU A 57 -14.05 5.94 1.35
N VAL A 58 -13.41 5.10 2.17
CA VAL A 58 -11.94 5.07 2.26
C VAL A 58 -11.32 4.85 0.89
N LEU A 59 -11.90 3.96 0.09
CA LEU A 59 -11.41 3.67 -1.26
C LEU A 59 -11.66 4.80 -2.27
N LYS A 60 -12.55 5.76 -1.98
CA LYS A 60 -12.66 7.00 -2.77
C LYS A 60 -11.44 7.91 -2.54
N LEU A 61 -10.95 7.97 -1.30
CA LEU A 61 -9.81 8.80 -0.89
C LEU A 61 -8.46 8.11 -1.14
N ALA A 62 -8.40 6.80 -0.92
CA ALA A 62 -7.21 5.97 -1.06
C ALA A 62 -7.52 4.68 -1.86
N PRO A 63 -7.64 4.77 -3.20
CA PRO A 63 -8.09 3.66 -4.05
C PRO A 63 -7.19 2.42 -4.04
N GLU A 64 -5.91 2.61 -3.69
CA GLU A 64 -4.91 1.55 -3.64
C GLU A 64 -4.63 1.05 -2.22
N TYR A 65 -5.45 1.46 -1.24
CA TYR A 65 -5.29 0.99 0.13
C TYR A 65 -5.77 -0.46 0.26
N ASP A 66 -4.81 -1.38 0.33
CA ASP A 66 -5.03 -2.83 0.38
C ASP A 66 -5.87 -3.26 1.58
N GLY A 67 -5.65 -2.66 2.75
CA GLY A 67 -6.42 -2.91 3.96
C GLY A 67 -7.92 -2.63 3.80
N ALA A 68 -8.30 -1.55 3.11
CA ALA A 68 -9.71 -1.25 2.83
C ALA A 68 -10.35 -2.25 1.87
N HIS A 69 -9.62 -2.67 0.82
CA HIS A 69 -10.10 -3.73 -0.08
C HIS A 69 -10.28 -5.06 0.66
N HIS A 70 -9.38 -5.39 1.59
CA HIS A 70 -9.49 -6.60 2.39
C HIS A 70 -10.75 -6.57 3.27
N ASN A 71 -10.91 -5.52 4.06
CA ASN A 71 -12.02 -5.41 5.01
C ASN A 71 -13.39 -5.26 4.31
N LEU A 72 -13.43 -4.58 3.15
CA LEU A 72 -14.60 -4.56 2.28
C LEU A 72 -14.98 -5.98 1.84
N GLY A 73 -14.01 -6.79 1.40
CA GLY A 73 -14.24 -8.18 1.05
C GLY A 73 -14.79 -9.01 2.23
N VAL A 74 -14.29 -8.77 3.45
CA VAL A 74 -14.82 -9.43 4.66
C VAL A 74 -16.26 -9.02 4.95
N ALA A 75 -16.58 -7.72 4.90
CA ALA A 75 -17.94 -7.21 5.11
C ALA A 75 -18.91 -7.80 4.07
N LEU A 76 -18.55 -7.76 2.78
CA LEU A 76 -19.35 -8.30 1.68
C LEU A 76 -19.60 -9.80 1.82
N ARG A 77 -18.57 -10.57 2.22
CA ARG A 77 -18.72 -12.01 2.47
C ARG A 77 -19.72 -12.29 3.59
N ARG A 78 -19.63 -11.56 4.70
CA ARG A 78 -20.56 -11.70 5.84
C ARG A 78 -22.00 -11.32 5.47
N GLN A 79 -22.19 -10.46 4.47
CA GLN A 79 -23.50 -10.12 3.90
C GLN A 79 -24.00 -11.12 2.84
N GLY A 80 -23.23 -12.15 2.48
CA GLY A 80 -23.57 -13.09 1.40
C GLY A 80 -23.29 -12.58 -0.02
N LYS A 81 -22.69 -11.39 -0.18
CA LYS A 81 -22.30 -10.80 -1.48
C LYS A 81 -20.98 -11.40 -1.98
N LEU A 82 -20.99 -12.70 -2.27
CA LEU A 82 -19.78 -13.50 -2.51
C LEU A 82 -18.97 -13.04 -3.74
N TYR A 83 -19.63 -12.71 -4.85
CA TYR A 83 -18.95 -12.29 -6.08
C TYR A 83 -18.17 -10.98 -5.89
N GLU A 84 -18.79 -9.97 -5.29
CA GLU A 84 -18.13 -8.70 -4.98
C GLU A 84 -16.98 -8.90 -3.98
N SER A 85 -17.19 -9.72 -2.95
CA SER A 85 -16.15 -10.07 -1.98
C SER A 85 -14.89 -10.63 -2.65
N VAL A 86 -15.05 -11.59 -3.58
CA VAL A 86 -13.92 -12.17 -4.31
C VAL A 86 -13.16 -11.10 -5.10
N GLY A 87 -13.87 -10.16 -5.72
CA GLY A 87 -13.27 -9.02 -6.41
C GLY A 87 -12.39 -8.17 -5.49
N SER A 88 -12.92 -7.78 -4.33
CA SER A 88 -12.21 -6.94 -3.35
C SER A 88 -11.01 -7.67 -2.75
N ILE A 89 -11.15 -8.93 -2.34
CA ILE A 89 -10.03 -9.71 -1.78
C ILE A 89 -8.90 -9.88 -2.81
N ARG A 90 -9.22 -10.18 -4.07
CA ARG A 90 -8.21 -10.29 -5.14
C ARG A 90 -7.49 -8.96 -5.37
N LYS A 91 -8.20 -7.83 -5.29
CA LYS A 91 -7.59 -6.51 -5.42
C LYS A 91 -6.64 -6.24 -4.24
N ALA A 92 -7.06 -6.52 -3.01
CA ALA A 92 -6.22 -6.40 -1.82
C ALA A 92 -4.91 -7.20 -1.95
N GLN A 93 -5.00 -8.47 -2.33
CA GLN A 93 -3.82 -9.33 -2.53
C GLN A 93 -2.86 -8.79 -3.60
N ARG A 94 -3.39 -8.34 -4.74
CA ARG A 94 -2.55 -7.74 -5.80
C ARG A 94 -1.87 -6.45 -5.37
N LEU A 95 -2.49 -5.67 -4.47
CA LEU A 95 -1.92 -4.45 -3.93
C LEU A 95 -0.84 -4.77 -2.89
N GLY A 96 -1.10 -5.71 -1.98
CA GLY A 96 -0.12 -6.16 -0.99
C GLY A 96 1.16 -6.74 -1.62
N VAL A 97 1.04 -7.57 -2.66
CA VAL A 97 2.21 -8.09 -3.40
C VAL A 97 3.00 -6.95 -4.06
N ARG A 98 2.31 -5.98 -4.67
CA ARG A 98 2.97 -4.82 -5.27
C ARG A 98 3.70 -3.96 -4.24
N GLY A 99 3.09 -3.74 -3.07
CA GLY A 99 3.72 -3.03 -1.96
C GLY A 99 4.99 -3.73 -1.47
N ALA A 100 4.92 -5.05 -1.24
CA ALA A 100 6.07 -5.85 -0.83
C ALA A 100 7.21 -5.84 -1.87
N GLN A 101 6.88 -5.92 -3.16
CA GLN A 101 7.86 -5.83 -4.25
C GLN A 101 8.53 -4.46 -4.31
N ALA A 102 7.79 -3.38 -4.08
CA ALA A 102 8.35 -2.03 -4.05
C ALA A 102 9.35 -1.87 -2.90
N ALA A 103 8.97 -2.28 -1.68
CA ALA A 103 9.86 -2.24 -0.52
C ALA A 103 11.14 -3.07 -0.74
N ALA A 104 11.01 -4.30 -1.27
CA ALA A 104 12.17 -5.13 -1.58
C ALA A 104 13.10 -4.50 -2.63
N LYS A 105 12.53 -3.77 -3.59
CA LYS A 105 13.31 -3.04 -4.61
C LYS A 105 14.04 -1.85 -4.01
N GLU A 106 13.41 -1.10 -3.11
CA GLU A 106 14.02 0.02 -2.40
C GLU A 106 15.19 -0.45 -1.52
N ASP A 107 14.98 -1.50 -0.73
CA ASP A 107 16.04 -2.11 0.10
C ASP A 107 17.24 -2.56 -0.76
N MET A 108 16.95 -3.22 -1.88
CA MET A 108 17.99 -3.63 -2.84
C MET A 108 18.73 -2.42 -3.41
N GLN A 109 18.01 -1.36 -3.79
CA GLN A 109 18.62 -0.14 -4.31
C GLN A 109 19.50 0.56 -3.28
N GLU A 110 19.07 0.61 -2.02
CA GLU A 110 19.84 1.19 -0.93
C GLU A 110 21.12 0.40 -0.67
N GLN A 111 21.05 -0.93 -0.61
CA GLN A 111 22.23 -1.78 -0.49
C GLN A 111 23.24 -1.56 -1.63
N LEU A 112 22.73 -1.46 -2.86
CA LEU A 112 23.57 -1.16 -4.03
C LEU A 112 24.22 0.23 -3.95
N ARG A 113 23.51 1.23 -3.41
CA ARG A 113 24.01 2.61 -3.25
C ARG A 113 25.12 2.67 -2.20
N LEU A 114 24.97 1.91 -1.12
CA LEU A 114 25.90 1.93 0.02
C LEU A 114 27.14 1.05 -0.22
N ASN A 115 27.18 0.19 -1.24
CA ASN A 115 28.30 -0.71 -1.47
C ASN A 115 29.40 -0.10 -2.38
N PRO A 116 30.57 0.29 -1.84
CA PRO A 116 31.61 0.98 -2.60
C PRO A 116 32.31 0.06 -3.61
N ARG A 117 32.35 -1.26 -3.38
CA ARG A 117 32.95 -2.22 -4.33
C ARG A 117 32.11 -2.32 -5.60
N LEU A 118 30.79 -2.42 -5.46
CA LEU A 118 29.89 -2.48 -6.61
C LEU A 118 29.87 -1.17 -7.41
N ARG A 119 30.13 -0.02 -6.77
CA ARG A 119 30.26 1.27 -7.45
C ARG A 119 31.37 1.25 -8.50
N TRP A 120 32.54 0.71 -8.15
CA TRP A 120 33.67 0.59 -9.07
C TRP A 120 33.44 -0.45 -10.17
N ILE A 121 32.78 -1.56 -9.85
CA ILE A 121 32.42 -2.58 -10.85
C ILE A 121 31.48 -1.99 -11.91
N ARG A 122 30.45 -1.25 -11.51
CA ARG A 122 29.49 -0.62 -12.44
C ARG A 122 30.14 0.45 -13.31
N ALA A 123 31.03 1.27 -12.74
CA ALA A 123 31.81 2.24 -13.50
C ALA A 123 32.73 1.55 -14.52
N GLY A 124 33.41 0.48 -14.12
CA GLY A 124 34.26 -0.32 -15.00
C GLY A 124 33.51 -0.94 -16.18
N VAL A 125 32.32 -1.51 -15.93
CA VAL A 125 31.46 -2.06 -17.00
C VAL A 125 31.00 -0.96 -17.97
N PHE A 126 30.59 0.21 -17.46
CA PHE A 126 30.18 1.32 -18.31
C PHE A 126 31.31 1.82 -19.21
N VAL A 127 32.52 2.00 -18.64
CA VAL A 127 33.71 2.39 -19.41
C VAL A 127 34.05 1.31 -20.45
N GLY A 128 34.00 0.03 -20.07
CA GLY A 128 34.26 -1.08 -20.99
C GLY A 128 33.32 -1.11 -22.20
N VAL A 129 32.01 -0.93 -21.98
CA VAL A 129 31.01 -0.85 -23.06
C VAL A 129 31.24 0.37 -23.94
N ALA A 130 31.54 1.54 -23.36
CA ALA A 130 31.81 2.76 -24.13
C ALA A 130 33.05 2.62 -25.02
N VAL A 131 34.12 2.00 -24.51
CA VAL A 131 35.34 1.71 -25.29
C VAL A 131 35.03 0.76 -26.45
N LEU A 132 34.26 -0.31 -26.20
CA LEU A 132 33.89 -1.30 -27.22
C LEU A 132 33.05 -0.67 -28.34
N LEU A 133 32.07 0.15 -27.98
CA LEU A 133 31.24 0.88 -28.95
C LEU A 133 32.07 1.90 -29.75
N GLY A 134 33.01 2.60 -29.12
CA GLY A 134 33.93 3.52 -29.78
C GLY A 134 34.83 2.81 -30.81
N LEU A 135 35.37 1.65 -30.46
CA LEU A 135 36.19 0.82 -31.35
C LEU A 135 35.39 0.30 -32.55
N LEU A 136 34.16 -0.17 -32.33
CA LEU A 136 33.28 -0.60 -33.41
C LEU A 136 32.92 0.55 -34.36
N ALA A 137 32.66 1.74 -33.83
CA ALA A 137 32.37 2.93 -34.64
C ALA A 137 33.61 3.43 -35.42
N TRP A 138 34.81 3.28 -34.86
CA TRP A 138 36.06 3.61 -35.53
C TRP A 138 36.37 2.62 -36.68
N LEU A 139 36.22 1.32 -36.42
CA LEU A 139 36.39 0.27 -37.44
C LEU A 139 35.38 0.39 -38.59
N GLY A 140 34.15 0.84 -38.30
CA GLY A 140 33.13 1.09 -39.33
C GLY A 140 33.37 2.34 -40.20
N ARG A 141 34.21 3.29 -39.76
CA ARG A 141 34.56 4.51 -40.52
C ARG A 141 35.87 4.41 -41.32
N GLY A 142 36.76 3.47 -40.96
CA GLY A 142 38.06 3.30 -41.63
C GLY A 142 38.04 2.42 -42.89
N GLY A 143 36.86 2.00 -43.37
CA GLY A 143 36.69 1.02 -44.44
C GLY A 143 36.14 1.54 -45.78
N THR A 144 36.20 2.85 -46.05
CA THR A 144 35.87 3.44 -47.37
C THR A 144 37.07 4.10 -48.00
#